data_AF-A0AAW9LH88-F1
#
_entry.id   AF-A0AAW9LH88-F1
#
_cell.length_a   1.000
_cell.length_b   1.000
_cell.length_c   1.000
_cell.angle_alpha   90.00
_cell.angle_beta   90.00
_cell.angle_gamma   90.00
#
_symmetry.space_group_name_H-M   'P 1'
#
loop_
_entity.id
_entity.type
_entity.pdbx_description
1 polymer ?
#
loop_
_entity_poly.entity_id
_entity_poly.type
_entity_poly.pdbx_seq_one_letter_code
_entity_poly.pdbx_strand_id
1 'polypeptide(L)'
;MLFAPVTDQINPDEATVEASNVSVDLNDEITMPDIENGTVATCVASGTPGDHLTVRADILIETPMEDGDDSPYDIEVSLGNGSMTTTEPVQQTGRERVDVFWVVRDDESLSVGDTADIRFRLRDSDSVVATATRAVTVKKDDRSYDCES
;
A
#
# COMPACT_ATOMS: atom_id res chain seq x y z
N MET A 1 -13.57 -43.11 -0.38
CA MET A 1 -14.27 -41.85 -0.08
C MET A 1 -13.34 -40.72 -0.53
N LEU A 2 -13.71 -40.00 -1.58
CA LEU A 2 -12.98 -38.82 -2.05
C LEU A 2 -13.49 -37.63 -1.24
N PHE A 3 -12.62 -37.02 -0.45
CA PHE A 3 -12.86 -35.69 0.10
C PHE A 3 -12.52 -34.69 -1.00
N ALA A 4 -13.52 -34.13 -1.67
CA ALA A 4 -13.30 -32.91 -2.43
C ALA A 4 -13.17 -31.77 -1.41
N PRO A 5 -12.10 -30.96 -1.44
CA PRO A 5 -12.12 -29.70 -0.73
C PRO A 5 -13.21 -28.85 -1.40
N VAL A 6 -14.27 -28.53 -0.65
CA VAL A 6 -15.21 -27.48 -1.06
C VAL A 6 -14.48 -26.17 -0.81
N THR A 7 -13.73 -25.71 -1.80
CA THR A 7 -13.39 -24.30 -1.86
C THR A 7 -14.69 -23.63 -2.29
N ASP A 8 -15.38 -22.98 -1.37
CA ASP A 8 -16.52 -22.12 -1.69
C ASP A 8 -15.98 -21.01 -2.59
N GLN A 9 -16.07 -21.22 -3.89
CA GLN A 9 -15.56 -20.28 -4.89
C GLN A 9 -16.62 -19.20 -5.01
N ILE A 10 -16.46 -18.13 -4.23
CA ILE A 10 -17.34 -16.95 -4.28
C ILE A 10 -17.11 -16.30 -5.64
N ASN A 11 -18.12 -16.34 -6.50
CA ASN A 11 -18.18 -15.51 -7.70
C ASN A 11 -19.10 -14.33 -7.39
N PRO A 12 -18.55 -13.17 -7.02
CA PRO A 12 -19.37 -12.01 -6.66
C PRO A 12 -20.07 -11.44 -7.91
N ASP A 13 -21.27 -10.90 -7.74
CA ASP A 13 -22.03 -10.26 -8.83
C ASP A 13 -21.40 -8.92 -9.25
N GLU A 14 -20.68 -8.25 -8.34
CA GLU A 14 -20.03 -6.96 -8.55
C GLU A 14 -18.62 -6.96 -7.96
N ALA A 15 -17.74 -6.11 -8.51
CA ALA A 15 -16.39 -5.95 -7.98
C ALA A 15 -16.41 -5.22 -6.63
N THR A 16 -15.62 -5.69 -5.67
CA THR A 16 -15.49 -5.11 -4.34
C THR A 16 -14.02 -4.91 -3.96
N VAL A 17 -13.80 -3.96 -3.05
CA VAL A 17 -12.48 -3.70 -2.47
C VAL A 17 -12.64 -3.46 -0.98
N GLU A 18 -11.87 -4.18 -0.18
CA GLU A 18 -11.77 -3.99 1.26
C GLU A 18 -10.32 -3.75 1.64
N ALA A 19 -10.08 -2.75 2.47
CA ALA A 19 -8.75 -2.46 3.01
C ALA A 19 -8.71 -2.73 4.52
N SER A 20 -7.66 -3.41 4.96
CA SER A 20 -7.36 -3.74 6.35
C SER A 20 -5.90 -3.48 6.68
N ASN A 21 -5.55 -3.47 7.97
CA ASN A 21 -4.18 -3.24 8.45
C ASN A 21 -3.51 -1.98 7.87
N VAL A 22 -4.29 -0.93 7.63
CA VAL A 22 -3.80 0.30 7.02
C VAL A 22 -2.93 1.09 8.02
N SER A 23 -1.70 1.42 7.62
CA SER A 23 -0.82 2.32 8.37
C SER A 23 -0.25 3.41 7.48
N VAL A 24 0.02 4.55 8.11
CA VAL A 24 0.77 5.67 7.55
C VAL A 24 1.82 6.06 8.57
N ASP A 25 3.07 5.94 8.17
CA ASP A 25 4.23 6.14 9.00
C ASP A 25 5.06 7.27 8.37
N LEU A 26 5.38 8.30 9.14
CA LEU A 26 6.09 9.51 8.69
C LEU A 26 7.44 9.58 9.39
N ASN A 27 8.49 9.84 8.60
CA ASN A 27 9.81 10.16 9.11
C ASN A 27 10.23 11.55 8.62
N ASP A 28 10.10 12.56 9.48
CA ASP A 28 10.52 13.94 9.20
C ASP A 28 12.05 14.15 9.35
N GLU A 29 12.78 13.13 9.84
CA GLU A 29 14.19 13.26 10.14
C GLU A 29 15.08 12.79 8.98
N ILE A 30 15.92 13.69 8.48
CA ILE A 30 16.98 13.37 7.52
C ILE A 30 18.30 13.18 8.29
N THR A 31 18.42 12.09 9.03
CA THR A 31 19.66 11.74 9.74
C THR A 31 20.37 10.60 9.02
N MET A 32 21.69 10.75 8.82
CA MET A 32 22.59 9.67 8.39
C MET A 32 23.57 9.36 9.52
N PRO A 33 24.01 8.10 9.67
CA PRO A 33 25.01 7.75 10.67
C PRO A 33 26.33 8.47 10.37
N ASP A 34 26.98 8.98 11.42
CA ASP A 34 28.33 9.52 11.34
C ASP A 34 29.31 8.37 11.04
N ILE A 35 29.75 8.27 9.78
CA ILE A 35 30.84 7.36 9.38
C ILE A 35 32.15 8.13 9.55
N GLU A 36 33.12 7.57 10.27
CA GLU A 36 34.42 8.20 10.48
C GLU A 36 35.06 8.64 9.15
N ASN A 37 35.53 9.88 9.09
CA ASN A 37 36.06 10.51 7.89
C ASN A 37 37.17 9.68 7.23
N GLY A 38 36.85 8.99 6.14
CA GLY A 38 37.80 8.29 5.28
C GLY A 38 37.54 6.80 5.06
N THR A 39 36.54 6.21 5.72
CA THR A 39 36.14 4.81 5.49
C THR A 39 34.80 4.75 4.74
N VAL A 40 34.69 3.87 3.75
CA VAL A 40 33.41 3.54 3.12
C VAL A 40 32.77 2.46 3.98
N ALA A 41 31.64 2.76 4.63
CA ALA A 41 30.83 1.75 5.31
C ALA A 41 29.69 1.29 4.40
N THR A 42 29.35 0.00 4.49
CA THR A 42 28.11 -0.51 3.89
C THR A 42 27.08 -0.61 5.00
N CYS A 43 25.97 0.12 4.83
CA CYS A 43 24.89 0.11 5.80
C CYS A 43 23.63 -0.50 5.19
N VAL A 44 22.97 -1.36 5.96
CA VAL A 44 21.59 -1.79 5.72
C VAL A 44 20.69 -0.84 6.50
N ALA A 45 19.72 -0.23 5.81
CA ALA A 45 18.78 0.69 6.43
C ALA A 45 17.37 0.09 6.46
N SER A 46 16.64 0.34 7.54
CA SER A 46 15.25 -0.11 7.72
C SER A 46 14.38 0.99 8.33
N GLY A 47 13.09 0.98 7.99
CA GLY A 47 12.13 2.02 8.39
C GLY A 47 11.80 2.97 7.25
N THR A 48 10.95 3.94 7.52
CA THR A 48 10.54 4.99 6.58
C THR A 48 11.72 5.90 6.26
N PRO A 49 12.04 6.16 4.98
CA PRO A 49 13.09 7.12 4.62
C PRO A 49 12.81 8.51 5.18
N GLY A 50 13.86 9.25 5.56
CA GLY A 50 13.70 10.63 6.01
C GLY A 50 13.08 11.52 4.93
N ASP A 51 12.21 12.44 5.33
CA ASP A 51 11.38 13.29 4.46
C ASP A 51 10.38 12.49 3.60
N HIS A 52 9.92 11.34 4.10
CA HIS A 52 8.96 10.47 3.41
C HIS A 52 7.88 9.93 4.35
N LEU A 53 6.77 9.57 3.73
CA LEU A 53 5.70 8.75 4.27
C LEU A 53 5.81 7.33 3.72
N THR A 54 5.54 6.34 4.57
CA THR A 54 5.28 4.96 4.17
C THR A 54 3.81 4.65 4.40
N VAL A 55 3.10 4.23 3.34
CA VAL A 55 1.73 3.71 3.41
C VAL A 55 1.77 2.20 3.27
N ARG A 56 1.10 1.50 4.19
CA ARG A 56 0.93 0.04 4.15
C ARG A 56 -0.54 -0.32 4.24
N ALA A 57 -0.96 -1.36 3.54
CA ALA A 57 -2.32 -1.88 3.65
C ALA A 57 -2.40 -3.31 3.09
N ASP A 58 -3.29 -4.11 3.69
CA ASP A 58 -3.69 -5.40 3.13
C ASP A 58 -5.05 -5.19 2.43
N ILE A 59 -5.08 -5.40 1.13
CA ILE A 59 -6.27 -5.20 0.30
C ILE A 59 -6.84 -6.56 -0.10
N LEU A 60 -8.12 -6.77 0.17
CA LEU A 60 -8.90 -7.87 -0.38
C LEU A 60 -9.73 -7.33 -1.55
N ILE A 61 -9.55 -7.94 -2.70
CA ILE A 61 -10.26 -7.63 -3.94
C ILE A 61 -11.11 -8.85 -4.29
N GLU A 62 -12.39 -8.62 -4.60
CA GLU A 62 -13.27 -9.67 -5.15
C GLU A 62 -13.87 -9.14 -6.45
N THR A 63 -13.57 -9.78 -7.58
CA THR A 63 -14.08 -9.42 -8.91
C THR A 63 -14.92 -10.55 -9.50
N PRO A 64 -15.90 -10.25 -10.36
CA PRO A 64 -16.63 -11.27 -11.09
C PRO A 64 -15.68 -12.13 -11.94
N MET A 65 -15.89 -13.45 -11.91
CA MET A 65 -15.23 -14.41 -12.78
C MET A 65 -16.04 -14.48 -14.08
N GLU A 66 -15.93 -13.48 -14.96
CA GLU A 66 -16.59 -13.55 -16.27
C GLU A 66 -15.78 -14.39 -17.27
N ASP A 67 -16.47 -15.22 -18.05
CA ASP A 67 -15.92 -15.94 -19.19
C ASP A 67 -15.71 -14.97 -20.37
N GLY A 68 -14.65 -14.15 -20.30
CA GLY A 68 -14.17 -13.38 -21.43
C GLY A 68 -14.47 -11.89 -21.41
N ASP A 69 -13.68 -11.15 -20.64
CA ASP A 69 -12.87 -10.04 -21.17
C ASP A 69 -11.70 -9.84 -20.19
N ASP A 70 -10.46 -10.05 -20.66
CA ASP A 70 -9.22 -9.95 -19.87
C ASP A 70 -8.84 -8.47 -19.62
N SER A 71 -9.79 -7.60 -19.31
CA SER A 71 -9.44 -6.22 -18.91
C SER A 71 -8.83 -6.29 -17.51
N PRO A 72 -7.52 -6.01 -17.37
CA PRO A 72 -6.87 -6.11 -16.07
C PRO A 72 -7.47 -5.04 -15.15
N TYR A 73 -7.88 -5.45 -13.96
CA TYR A 73 -8.20 -4.49 -12.92
C TYR A 73 -6.91 -3.88 -12.38
N ASP A 74 -6.97 -2.61 -12.00
CA ASP A 74 -5.89 -1.92 -11.31
C ASP A 74 -6.39 -1.46 -9.94
N ILE A 75 -5.56 -1.61 -8.90
CA ILE A 75 -5.81 -1.00 -7.59
C ILE A 75 -5.00 0.29 -7.47
N GLU A 76 -5.71 1.40 -7.44
CA GLU A 76 -5.14 2.72 -7.23
C GLU A 76 -5.27 3.12 -5.76
N VAL A 77 -4.15 3.43 -5.11
CA VAL A 77 -4.07 3.88 -3.73
C VAL A 77 -3.71 5.35 -3.71
N SER A 78 -4.43 6.13 -2.92
CA SER A 78 -4.25 7.58 -2.85
C SER A 78 -4.27 8.09 -1.41
N LEU A 79 -3.40 9.06 -1.14
CA LEU A 79 -3.27 9.72 0.15
C LEU A 79 -3.83 11.15 0.08
N GLY A 80 -4.60 11.54 1.11
CA GLY A 80 -5.19 12.88 1.21
C GLY A 80 -6.24 13.14 0.13
N ASN A 81 -6.19 14.30 -0.52
CA ASN A 81 -7.13 14.68 -1.59
C ASN A 81 -6.83 14.01 -2.95
N GLY A 82 -5.96 13.00 -2.99
CA GLY A 82 -5.56 12.33 -4.23
C GLY A 82 -4.46 13.04 -5.00
N SER A 83 -3.70 13.93 -4.34
CA SER A 83 -2.49 14.56 -4.91
C SER A 83 -1.35 13.56 -5.09
N MET A 84 -1.32 12.52 -4.26
CA MET A 84 -0.34 11.44 -4.31
C MET A 84 -1.06 10.13 -4.55
N THR A 85 -0.61 9.38 -5.56
CA THR A 85 -1.21 8.09 -5.95
C THR A 85 -0.15 7.07 -6.34
N THR A 86 -0.42 5.80 -6.07
CA THR A 86 0.27 4.65 -6.67
C THR A 86 -0.75 3.68 -7.25
N THR A 87 -0.35 2.89 -8.25
CA THR A 87 -1.21 1.94 -8.93
C THR A 87 -0.51 0.60 -9.04
N GLU A 88 -1.20 -0.48 -8.67
CA GLU A 88 -0.72 -1.85 -8.83
C GLU A 88 -1.74 -2.66 -9.65
N PRO A 89 -1.29 -3.52 -10.58
CA PRO A 89 -2.19 -4.40 -11.33
C PRO A 89 -2.74 -5.51 -10.42
N VAL A 90 -4.00 -5.87 -10.65
CA VAL A 90 -4.64 -7.05 -10.05
C VAL A 90 -4.33 -8.26 -10.93
N GLN A 91 -3.72 -9.28 -10.35
CA GLN A 91 -3.08 -10.38 -11.07
C GLN A 91 -4.07 -11.47 -11.50
N GLN A 92 -5.24 -11.56 -10.85
CA GLN A 92 -6.25 -12.57 -11.12
C GLN A 92 -7.67 -12.07 -10.84
N THR A 93 -8.63 -12.64 -11.58
CA THR A 93 -10.06 -12.43 -11.32
C THR A 93 -10.55 -13.34 -10.18
N GLY A 94 -11.74 -13.02 -9.64
CA GLY A 94 -12.23 -13.67 -8.44
C GLY A 94 -11.66 -13.01 -7.20
N ARG A 95 -11.13 -13.80 -6.27
CA ARG A 95 -10.62 -13.30 -4.99
C ARG A 95 -9.10 -13.15 -5.02
N GLU A 96 -8.61 -11.95 -4.74
CA GLU A 96 -7.18 -11.64 -4.67
C GLU A 96 -6.84 -10.84 -3.40
N ARG A 97 -5.63 -11.07 -2.88
CA ARG A 97 -5.04 -10.24 -1.84
C ARG A 97 -3.85 -9.48 -2.41
N VAL A 98 -3.84 -8.17 -2.20
CA VAL A 98 -2.77 -7.27 -2.62
C VAL A 98 -2.19 -6.60 -1.39
N ASP A 99 -0.88 -6.74 -1.20
CA ASP A 99 -0.13 -6.06 -0.15
C ASP A 99 0.41 -4.75 -0.71
N VAL A 100 -0.01 -3.63 -0.13
CA VAL A 100 0.50 -2.30 -0.50
C VAL A 100 1.68 -1.95 0.37
N PHE A 101 2.79 -1.62 -0.27
CA PHE A 101 3.92 -0.95 0.35
C PHE A 101 4.34 0.22 -0.54
N TRP A 102 3.96 1.42 -0.12
CA TRP A 102 4.19 2.63 -0.90
C TRP A 102 4.98 3.65 -0.10
N VAL A 103 6.13 4.06 -0.64
CA VAL A 103 6.95 5.14 -0.10
C VAL A 103 6.75 6.38 -0.96
N VAL A 104 6.35 7.48 -0.34
CA VAL A 104 6.10 8.76 -1.00
C VAL A 104 6.80 9.87 -0.25
N ARG A 105 7.33 10.85 -0.99
CA ARG A 105 7.95 12.02 -0.36
C ARG A 105 6.89 12.79 0.43
N ASP A 106 7.25 13.26 1.61
CA ASP A 106 6.38 14.17 2.35
C ASP A 106 6.29 15.52 1.62
N ASP A 107 5.06 16.00 1.41
CA ASP A 107 4.80 17.33 0.85
C ASP A 107 4.47 18.35 1.94
N GLU A 108 4.69 18.00 3.21
CA GLU A 108 4.45 18.80 4.41
C GLU A 108 2.95 19.08 4.64
N SER A 109 2.06 18.33 3.99
CA SER A 109 0.61 18.45 4.18
C SER A 109 0.08 17.65 5.37
N LEU A 110 0.87 16.70 5.88
CA LEU A 110 0.54 15.85 7.02
C LEU A 110 1.65 15.92 8.07
N SER A 111 1.27 15.88 9.34
CA SER A 111 2.19 15.78 10.47
C SER A 111 1.87 14.57 11.34
N VAL A 112 2.82 14.15 12.17
CA VAL A 112 2.59 13.09 13.17
C VAL A 112 1.40 13.45 14.06
N GLY A 113 0.46 12.51 14.18
CA GLY A 113 -0.77 12.68 14.95
C GLY A 113 -1.96 13.19 14.13
N ASP A 114 -1.75 13.67 12.91
CA ASP A 114 -2.84 14.01 11.99
C ASP A 114 -3.61 12.77 11.56
N THR A 115 -4.83 13.00 11.08
CA THR A 115 -5.64 11.95 10.45
C THR A 115 -5.46 12.04 8.94
N ALA A 116 -4.89 10.99 8.35
CA ALA A 116 -4.77 10.82 6.91
C ALA A 116 -5.94 9.98 6.38
N ASP A 117 -6.57 10.45 5.31
CA ASP A 117 -7.54 9.66 4.55
C ASP A 117 -6.82 8.91 3.42
N ILE A 118 -6.86 7.58 3.47
CA ILE A 118 -6.38 6.70 2.41
C ILE A 118 -7.56 6.19 1.62
N ARG A 119 -7.55 6.43 0.31
CA ARG A 119 -8.57 5.95 -0.62
C ARG A 119 -8.00 4.91 -1.56
N PHE A 120 -8.67 3.78 -1.62
CA PHE A 120 -8.38 2.62 -2.46
C PHE A 120 -9.46 2.53 -3.53
N ARG A 121 -9.08 2.62 -4.80
CA ARG A 121 -10.00 2.57 -5.94
C ARG A 121 -9.64 1.39 -6.82
N LEU A 122 -10.56 0.44 -6.92
CA LEU A 122 -10.45 -0.61 -7.92
C LEU A 122 -10.95 -0.05 -9.25
N ARG A 123 -10.11 -0.15 -10.27
CA ARG A 123 -10.39 0.38 -11.61
C ARG A 123 -10.47 -0.77 -12.59
N ASP A 124 -11.45 -0.71 -13.48
CA ASP A 124 -11.48 -1.49 -14.72
C ASP A 124 -11.23 -0.50 -15.85
N SER A 125 -10.06 -0.60 -16.47
CA SER A 125 -9.58 0.38 -17.44
C SER A 125 -9.68 1.81 -16.86
N ASP A 126 -10.45 2.70 -17.49
CA ASP A 126 -10.61 4.08 -17.01
C ASP A 126 -11.73 4.27 -15.97
N SER A 127 -12.52 3.23 -15.68
CA SER A 127 -13.68 3.32 -14.78
C SER A 127 -13.33 2.89 -13.37
N VAL A 128 -13.82 3.62 -12.35
CA VAL A 128 -13.74 3.16 -10.95
C VAL A 128 -14.94 2.26 -10.68
N VAL A 129 -14.69 0.98 -10.41
CA VAL A 129 -15.74 -0.02 -10.17
C VAL A 129 -16.02 -0.24 -8.68
N ALA A 130 -15.03 -0.01 -7.82
CA ALA A 130 -15.21 -0.09 -6.37
C ALA A 130 -14.30 0.92 -5.64
N THR A 131 -14.69 1.30 -4.41
CA THR A 131 -13.90 2.22 -3.58
C THR A 131 -13.99 1.86 -2.11
N ALA A 132 -12.85 1.89 -1.43
CA ALA A 132 -12.76 1.88 0.02
C ALA A 132 -12.01 3.12 0.52
N THR A 133 -12.35 3.60 1.71
CA THR A 133 -11.63 4.70 2.37
C THR A 133 -11.37 4.34 3.83
N ARG A 134 -10.19 4.70 4.32
CA ARG A 134 -9.75 4.51 5.70
C ARG A 134 -9.13 5.79 6.22
N ALA A 135 -9.66 6.28 7.32
CA ALA A 135 -9.05 7.34 8.11
C ALA A 135 -8.08 6.70 9.11
N VAL A 136 -6.81 7.08 9.07
CA VAL A 136 -5.75 6.53 9.91
C VAL A 136 -4.90 7.64 10.52
N THR A 137 -4.48 7.47 11.77
CA THR A 137 -3.57 8.42 12.41
C THR A 137 -2.17 8.22 11.87
N VAL A 138 -1.53 9.31 11.42
CA VAL A 138 -0.13 9.33 11.01
C VAL A 138 0.75 9.09 12.22
N LYS A 139 1.61 8.07 12.14
CA LYS A 139 2.54 7.70 13.22
C LYS A 139 3.94 8.19 12.90
N LYS A 140 4.70 8.51 13.94
CA LYS A 140 6.14 8.69 13.80
C LYS A 140 6.80 7.34 13.52
N ASP A 141 7.68 7.31 12.54
CA ASP A 141 8.63 6.24 12.31
C ASP A 141 10.03 6.82 12.09
N ASP A 142 11.05 6.05 12.45
CA ASP A 142 12.44 6.48 12.34
C ASP A 142 13.20 5.50 11.46
N ARG A 143 14.27 5.98 10.82
CA ARG A 143 15.15 5.13 10.03
C ARG A 143 16.33 4.66 10.87
N SER A 144 16.47 3.35 11.02
CA SER A 144 17.64 2.73 11.64
C SER A 144 18.65 2.28 10.58
N TYR A 145 19.93 2.32 10.96
CA TYR A 145 21.05 1.88 10.12
C TYR A 145 21.87 0.84 10.88
N ASP A 146 22.15 -0.29 10.21
CA ASP A 146 23.11 -1.29 10.65
C ASP A 146 24.30 -1.26 9.69
N CYS A 147 25.44 -0.79 10.18
CA CYS A 147 26.63 -0.52 9.38
C CYS A 147 27.75 -1.49 9.76
N GLU A 148 28.27 -2.24 8.79
CA GLU A 148 29.52 -2.97 8.96
C GLU A 148 30.70 -2.05 8.60
N SER A 149 31.66 -1.98 9.53
CA SER A 149 32.92 -1.23 9.42
C SER A 149 34.09 -2.12 9.02
#